data_AF-A0A9N9P2J9-F1
#
_entry.id   AF-A0A9N9P2J9-F1
#
_cell.length_a   1.000
_cell.length_b   1.000
_cell.length_c   1.000
_cell.angle_alpha   90.00
_cell.angle_beta   90.00
_cell.angle_gamma   90.00
#
_symmetry.space_group_name_H-M   'P 1'
#
loop_
_entity.id
_entity.type
_entity.pdbx_description
1 polymer ?
#
loop_
_entity_poly.entity_id
_entity_poly.type
_entity_poly.pdbx_seq_one_letter_code
_entity_poly.pdbx_strand_id
1 'polypeptide(L)'
;IEKLPKGEVLSQDILSIFICANTERDPHFSKTNGKTNGEHSRPMSDRDISQLMIEMLMAGIEPVVYEEIDRIFDDDKTRPITYSDIEKMVYTEACIKETLRIMSVVPFLYKRALKDDT
;
A
#
# COMPACT_ATOMS: atom_id res chain seq x y z
N ILE A 1 -11.38 0.02 18.25
CA ILE A 1 -11.05 1.24 19.02
C ILE A 1 -11.94 1.45 20.25
N GLU A 2 -13.23 1.08 20.20
CA GLU A 2 -14.17 1.25 21.33
C GLU A 2 -13.82 0.47 22.61
N LYS A 3 -13.00 -0.58 22.52
CA LYS A 3 -12.59 -1.42 23.66
C LYS A 3 -11.28 -0.99 24.33
N LEU A 4 -10.60 0.07 23.85
CA LEU A 4 -9.35 0.55 24.45
C LEU A 4 -9.63 1.66 25.49
N PRO A 5 -9.04 1.59 26.71
CA PRO A 5 -9.22 2.60 27.73
C PRO A 5 -8.93 4.01 27.20
N LYS A 6 -9.72 5.00 27.61
CA LYS A 6 -9.45 6.41 27.29
C LYS A 6 -8.28 6.87 28.16
N GLY A 7 -7.08 7.01 27.58
CA GLY A 7 -5.89 7.53 28.28
C GLY A 7 -4.56 6.82 27.96
N GLU A 8 -4.59 5.66 27.28
CA GLU A 8 -3.35 5.03 26.81
C GLU A 8 -2.79 5.77 25.60
N VAL A 9 -1.47 6.03 25.64
CA VAL A 9 -0.72 6.60 24.53
C VAL A 9 -0.74 5.58 23.39
N LEU A 10 -1.34 5.96 22.27
CA LEU A 10 -1.35 5.13 21.07
C LEU A 10 0.07 5.05 20.51
N SER A 11 0.44 3.87 19.99
CA SER A 11 1.68 3.67 19.25
C SER A 11 1.81 4.76 18.17
N GLN A 12 2.98 5.38 18.01
CA GLN A 12 3.22 6.35 16.92
C GLN A 12 3.51 5.64 15.59
N ASP A 13 2.81 4.55 15.31
CA ASP A 13 2.85 3.89 14.02
C ASP A 13 1.83 4.49 13.05
N ILE A 14 2.09 4.32 11.76
CA ILE A 14 1.31 4.92 10.67
C ILE A 14 -0.16 4.47 10.74
N LEU A 15 -0.41 3.23 11.15
CA LEU A 15 -1.75 2.67 11.31
C LEU A 15 -2.53 3.35 12.42
N SER A 16 -1.90 3.56 13.58
CA SER A 16 -2.50 4.27 14.72
C SER A 16 -2.82 5.72 14.36
N ILE A 17 -1.97 6.37 13.55
CA ILE A 17 -2.21 7.71 13.02
C ILE A 17 -3.45 7.73 12.12
N PHE A 18 -3.57 6.80 11.16
CA PHE A 18 -4.72 6.76 10.25
C PHE A 18 -6.04 6.37 10.94
N ILE A 19 -6.00 5.44 11.91
CA ILE A 19 -7.18 5.03 12.69
C ILE A 19 -7.70 6.17 13.56
N CYS A 20 -6.81 7.01 14.10
CA CYS A 20 -7.18 8.10 14.99
C CYS A 20 -7.39 9.45 14.30
N ALA A 21 -7.02 9.59 13.02
CA ALA A 21 -7.26 10.80 12.24
C ALA A 21 -8.73 11.25 12.37
N ASN A 22 -8.93 12.54 12.66
CA ASN A 22 -10.26 13.15 12.86
C ASN A 22 -11.09 12.55 14.01
N THR A 23 -10.46 11.89 14.98
CA THR A 23 -11.10 11.46 16.24
C THR A 23 -10.61 12.32 17.41
N GLU A 24 -11.32 12.32 18.54
CA GLU A 24 -10.90 13.01 19.78
C GLU A 24 -9.52 12.56 20.30
N ARG A 25 -8.96 11.47 19.77
CA ARG A 25 -7.64 10.93 20.10
C ARG A 25 -6.53 11.44 19.17
N ASP A 26 -6.85 12.21 18.12
CA ASP A 26 -5.88 12.85 17.24
C ASP A 26 -5.17 14.00 17.99
N PRO A 27 -3.83 14.00 18.09
CA PRO A 27 -3.06 15.11 18.68
C PRO A 27 -3.36 16.49 18.04
N HIS A 28 -3.91 16.51 16.82
CA HIS A 28 -4.25 17.72 16.07
C HIS A 28 -5.75 18.02 16.00
N PHE A 29 -6.60 17.25 16.71
CA PHE A 29 -8.08 17.34 16.65
C PHE A 29 -8.65 18.74 16.88
N SER A 30 -8.03 19.56 17.75
CA SER A 30 -8.57 20.87 18.12
C SER A 30 -8.26 22.00 17.13
N LYS A 31 -7.34 21.81 16.18
CA LYS A 31 -6.92 22.86 15.22
C LYS A 31 -7.80 22.95 13.97
N THR A 32 -8.70 21.98 13.74
CA THR A 32 -9.58 21.92 12.57
C THR A 32 -10.96 22.58 12.80
N ASN A 33 -11.22 23.12 14.00
CA ASN A 33 -12.47 23.79 14.37
C ASN A 33 -12.64 25.18 13.71
N GLY A 34 -12.68 25.25 12.39
CA GLY A 34 -13.08 26.48 11.71
C GLY A 34 -13.39 26.44 10.22
N LYS A 35 -12.89 25.49 9.42
CA LYS A 35 -13.01 25.60 7.94
C LYS A 35 -12.99 24.29 7.14
N THR A 36 -13.66 23.22 7.57
CA THR A 36 -13.81 22.05 6.69
C THR A 36 -15.27 21.61 6.60
N ASN A 37 -15.76 21.61 5.36
CA ASN A 37 -17.09 21.12 4.99
C ASN A 37 -17.19 19.63 5.40
N GLY A 38 -18.35 19.20 5.91
CA GLY A 38 -18.55 18.03 6.78
C GLY A 38 -18.08 16.64 6.32
N GLU A 39 -17.36 16.49 5.21
CA GLU A 39 -16.74 15.23 4.80
C GLU A 39 -15.39 14.96 5.48
N HIS A 40 -14.61 15.99 5.85
CA HIS A 40 -13.26 15.83 6.41
C HIS A 40 -13.20 15.76 7.94
N SER A 41 -14.36 15.79 8.62
CA SER A 41 -14.43 15.69 10.09
C SER A 41 -14.78 14.30 10.59
N ARG A 42 -15.10 13.37 9.67
CA ARG A 42 -15.43 11.99 10.04
C ARG A 42 -14.16 11.16 10.23
N PRO A 43 -14.17 10.19 11.15
CA PRO A 43 -13.12 9.18 11.25
C PRO A 43 -12.98 8.43 9.92
N MET A 44 -11.75 8.05 9.60
CA MET A 44 -11.43 7.27 8.42
C MET A 44 -12.07 5.88 8.50
N SER A 45 -12.66 5.38 7.41
CA SER A 45 -13.19 4.01 7.38
C SER A 45 -12.08 3.00 7.16
N ASP A 46 -12.29 1.73 7.56
CA ASP A 46 -11.32 0.66 7.34
C ASP A 46 -10.89 0.53 5.86
N ARG A 47 -11.81 0.82 4.92
CA ARG A 47 -11.49 0.83 3.49
C ARG A 47 -10.56 1.97 3.11
N ASP A 48 -10.83 3.17 3.61
CA ASP A 48 -10.01 4.36 3.36
C ASP A 48 -8.60 4.16 3.96
N ILE A 49 -8.50 3.56 5.16
CA ILE A 49 -7.23 3.19 5.80
C ILE A 49 -6.48 2.17 4.94
N SER A 50 -7.16 1.11 4.51
CA SER A 50 -6.55 0.08 3.67
C SER A 50 -6.07 0.65 2.33
N GLN A 51 -6.83 1.56 1.73
CA GLN A 51 -6.49 2.21 0.48
C GLN A 51 -5.24 3.09 0.64
N LEU A 52 -5.17 3.90 1.69
CA LEU A 52 -4.00 4.74 1.99
C LEU A 52 -2.75 3.92 2.29
N MET A 53 -2.90 2.75 2.95
CA MET A 53 -1.77 1.84 3.18
C MET A 53 -1.24 1.24 1.87
N ILE A 54 -2.12 0.91 0.92
CA ILE A 54 -1.74 0.44 -0.41
C ILE A 54 -1.08 1.57 -1.20
N GLU A 55 -1.65 2.77 -1.19
CA GLU A 55 -1.09 3.95 -1.88
C GLU A 55 0.31 4.29 -1.37
N MET A 56 0.52 4.27 -0.06
CA MET A 56 1.82 4.52 0.55
C MET A 56 2.87 3.48 0.15
N LEU A 57 2.48 2.21 0.03
CA LEU A 57 3.37 1.15 -0.42
C LEU A 57 3.73 1.30 -1.90
N MET A 58 2.74 1.58 -2.74
CA MET A 58 2.94 1.77 -4.19
C MET A 58 3.83 2.98 -4.48
N ALA A 59 3.64 4.09 -3.76
CA ALA A 59 4.45 5.30 -3.89
C ALA A 59 5.94 5.06 -3.54
N GLY A 60 6.24 4.10 -2.65
CA GLY A 60 7.63 3.73 -2.32
C GLY A 60 8.33 2.90 -3.41
N ILE A 61 7.55 2.22 -4.25
CA ILE A 61 8.05 1.34 -5.31
C ILE A 61 8.38 2.13 -6.58
N GLU A 62 7.55 3.11 -6.92
CA GLU A 62 7.70 3.97 -8.10
C GLU A 62 9.12 4.53 -8.32
N PRO A 63 9.75 5.24 -7.37
CA PRO A 63 11.04 5.88 -7.61
C PRO A 63 12.15 4.88 -7.95
N VAL A 64 12.14 3.70 -7.33
CA VAL A 64 13.17 2.68 -7.55
C VAL A 64 13.00 2.00 -8.91
N VAL A 65 11.75 1.76 -9.34
CA VAL A 65 11.46 1.25 -10.68
C VAL A 65 11.83 2.28 -11.75
N TYR A 66 11.55 3.56 -11.53
CA TYR A 66 11.95 4.61 -12.48
C TYR A 66 13.47 4.70 -12.64
N GLU A 67 14.24 4.63 -11.55
CA GLU A 67 15.70 4.58 -11.64
C GLU A 67 16.21 3.34 -12.39
N GLU A 68 15.60 2.17 -12.18
CA GLU A 68 15.95 0.95 -12.91
C GLU A 68 15.68 1.11 -14.41
N ILE A 69 14.51 1.62 -14.78
CA ILE A 69 14.13 1.84 -16.18
C ILE A 69 15.07 2.85 -16.84
N ASP A 70 15.36 3.98 -16.18
CA ASP A 70 16.29 4.97 -16.72
C ASP A 70 17.70 4.39 -16.91
N ARG A 71 18.16 3.48 -16.02
CA ARG A 71 19.45 2.79 -16.22
C ARG A 71 19.46 1.80 -17.39
N ILE A 72 18.32 1.17 -17.69
CA ILE A 72 18.24 0.14 -18.74
C ILE A 72 18.07 0.78 -20.12
N PHE A 73 17.30 1.87 -20.21
CA PHE A 73 16.97 2.52 -21.48
C PHE A 73 17.83 3.76 -21.79
N ASP A 74 18.48 4.35 -20.78
CA ASP A 74 19.44 5.46 -20.87
C ASP A 74 18.99 6.52 -21.91
N ASP A 75 19.61 6.52 -23.09
CA ASP A 75 19.43 7.52 -24.16
C ASP A 75 18.35 7.18 -25.21
N ASP A 76 17.90 5.92 -25.33
CA ASP A 76 16.91 5.52 -26.34
C ASP A 76 15.63 5.00 -25.70
N LYS A 77 14.77 5.95 -25.30
CA LYS A 77 13.45 5.70 -24.71
C LYS A 77 12.36 5.41 -25.76
N THR A 78 12.71 5.48 -27.04
CA THR A 78 11.75 5.32 -28.16
C THR A 78 11.83 3.97 -28.83
N ARG A 79 12.95 3.25 -28.66
CA ARG A 79 13.08 1.89 -29.18
C ARG A 79 12.07 0.94 -28.51
N PRO A 80 11.59 -0.07 -29.26
CA PRO A 80 10.74 -1.11 -28.70
C PRO A 80 11.50 -1.95 -27.67
N ILE A 81 10.78 -2.41 -26.65
CA ILE A 81 11.31 -3.28 -25.59
C ILE A 81 11.72 -4.62 -26.21
N THR A 82 12.97 -5.03 -25.99
CA THR A 82 13.52 -6.31 -26.45
C THR A 82 13.62 -7.29 -25.29
N TYR A 83 13.63 -8.59 -25.55
CA TYR A 83 13.79 -9.62 -24.51
C TYR A 83 15.05 -9.46 -23.64
N SER A 84 16.13 -8.93 -24.21
CA SER A 84 17.36 -8.63 -23.46
C SER A 84 17.16 -7.52 -22.42
N ASP A 85 16.20 -6.62 -22.62
CA ASP A 85 15.87 -5.57 -21.65
C ASP A 85 15.05 -6.16 -20.51
N ILE A 86 14.10 -7.05 -20.82
CA ILE A 86 13.25 -7.73 -19.83
C ILE A 86 14.11 -8.50 -18.83
N GLU A 87 15.19 -9.16 -19.28
CA GLU A 87 16.12 -9.88 -18.39
C GLU A 87 16.86 -8.96 -17.41
N LYS A 88 17.05 -7.67 -17.76
CA LYS A 88 17.72 -6.68 -16.91
C LYS A 88 16.78 -6.02 -15.90
N MET A 89 15.46 -6.16 -16.06
CA MET A 89 14.42 -5.54 -15.22
C MET A 89 14.16 -6.36 -13.94
N VAL A 90 15.19 -6.55 -13.13
CA VAL A 90 15.18 -7.42 -11.93
C VAL A 90 14.26 -6.87 -10.84
N TYR A 91 14.33 -5.57 -10.58
CA TYR A 91 13.53 -4.91 -9.55
C TYR A 91 12.07 -4.82 -9.96
N THR A 92 11.80 -4.49 -11.23
CA THR A 92 10.44 -4.50 -11.79
C THR A 92 9.80 -5.89 -11.67
N GLU A 93 10.54 -6.96 -11.97
CA GLU A 93 10.04 -8.33 -11.79
C GLU A 93 9.75 -8.63 -10.31
N ALA A 94 10.64 -8.23 -9.41
CA ALA A 94 10.45 -8.39 -7.97
C ALA A 94 9.20 -7.62 -7.47
N CYS A 95 8.96 -6.40 -7.97
CA CYS A 95 7.79 -5.60 -7.63
C CYS A 95 6.48 -6.25 -8.09
N ILE A 96 6.47 -6.83 -9.30
CA ILE A 96 5.32 -7.57 -9.81
C ILE A 96 5.03 -8.78 -8.92
N LYS A 97 6.07 -9.55 -8.55
CA LYS A 97 5.93 -10.71 -7.65
C LYS A 97 5.41 -10.30 -6.27
N GLU A 98 5.90 -9.21 -5.72
CA GLU A 98 5.47 -8.69 -4.43
C GLU A 98 4.03 -8.17 -4.46
N THR A 99 3.64 -7.51 -5.54
CA THR A 99 2.25 -7.07 -5.78
C THR A 99 1.31 -8.28 -5.82
N LEU A 100 1.70 -9.35 -6.51
CA LEU A 100 0.93 -10.60 -6.57
C LEU A 100 0.89 -11.35 -5.23
N ARG A 101 1.87 -11.15 -4.35
CA ARG A 101 1.86 -11.70 -2.98
C ARG A 101 0.78 -11.05 -2.13
N ILE A 102 0.61 -9.73 -2.26
CA ILE A 102 -0.33 -8.93 -1.47
C ILE A 102 -1.74 -9.02 -2.06
N MET A 103 -1.85 -8.81 -3.38
CA MET A 103 -3.09 -8.91 -4.14
C MET A 103 -3.02 -10.11 -5.06
N SER A 104 -3.14 -11.30 -4.46
CA SER A 104 -3.24 -12.52 -5.25
C SER A 104 -4.46 -12.43 -6.17
N VAL A 105 -4.22 -12.48 -7.48
CA VAL A 105 -5.27 -12.52 -8.51
C VAL A 105 -6.15 -13.76 -8.32
N VAL A 106 -5.58 -14.83 -7.76
CA VAL A 106 -6.30 -16.08 -7.43
C VAL A 106 -6.10 -16.39 -5.94
N PRO A 107 -6.92 -15.80 -5.05
CA PRO A 107 -6.77 -15.97 -3.60
C PRO A 107 -6.93 -17.43 -3.14
N PHE A 108 -7.65 -18.24 -3.90
CA PHE A 108 -7.94 -19.63 -3.57
C PHE A 108 -7.67 -20.55 -4.75
N LEU A 109 -6.81 -21.54 -4.53
CA LEU A 109 -6.57 -22.66 -5.45
C LEU A 109 -7.30 -23.90 -4.91
N TYR A 110 -8.43 -24.24 -5.51
CA TYR A 110 -9.13 -25.48 -5.21
C TYR A 110 -8.37 -26.66 -5.81
N LYS A 111 -7.77 -27.48 -4.96
CA LYS A 111 -7.17 -28.76 -5.34
C LYS A 111 -8.05 -29.90 -4.83
N ARG A 112 -8.25 -30.93 -5.65
CA ARG A 112 -8.94 -32.18 -5.25
C ARG A 112 -7.93 -33.33 -5.24
N ALA A 113 -7.90 -34.10 -4.16
CA ALA A 113 -7.12 -35.33 -4.11
C ALA A 113 -7.67 -36.33 -5.14
N LEU A 114 -6.78 -36.91 -5.95
CA LEU A 114 -7.12 -37.99 -6.87
C LEU A 114 -6.93 -39.37 -6.23
N LYS A 115 -6.16 -39.43 -5.14
CA LYS A 115 -5.88 -40.64 -4.36
C LYS A 115 -5.59 -40.22 -2.91
N ASP A 116 -5.81 -41.14 -1.97
CA ASP A 116 -5.51 -40.92 -0.55
C ASP A 116 -4.00 -40.74 -0.35
N ASP A 117 -3.62 -39.65 0.32
CA ASP A 117 -2.25 -39.46 0.80
C ASP A 117 -2.00 -40.51 1.90
N THR A 118 -0.99 -41.35 1.67
CA THR A 118 -0.61 -42.48 2.54
C THR A 118 0.24 -42.00 3.71
#